data_AF-A0A349SUH6-F1
#
_entry.id   AF-A0A349SUH6-F1
#
_cell.length_a   1.000
_cell.length_b   1.000
_cell.length_c   1.000
_cell.angle_alpha   90.00
_cell.angle_beta   90.00
_cell.angle_gamma   90.00
#
_symmetry.space_group_name_H-M   'P 1'
#
loop_
_entity.id
_entity.type
_entity.pdbx_description
1 polymer ?
#
loop_
_entity_poly.entity_id
_entity_poly.type
_entity_poly.pdbx_seq_one_letter_code
_entity_poly.pdbx_strand_id
1 'polypeptide(L)'
;MLIKGIPTTVDNHIVDLALREVGFIVLPYREDEAPEKDANIIYFGRDMELPEIKLAALTLMQAGIDLKAIKPFPKPTQGNLRAIKIEWNKYYESRKSLLPDEVEAAKGFN
;
A
#
# COMPACT_ATOMS: atom_id res chain seq x y z
N MET A 1 4.52 -7.43 9.62
CA MET A 1 4.85 -6.55 8.48
C MET A 1 4.52 -5.11 8.87
N LEU A 2 5.14 -4.10 8.25
CA LEU A 2 4.81 -2.69 8.52
C LEU A 2 3.99 -2.11 7.37
N ILE A 3 2.98 -1.30 7.65
CA ILE A 3 2.29 -0.51 6.62
C ILE A 3 2.17 0.96 7.06
N LYS A 4 2.46 1.90 6.16
CA LYS A 4 2.43 3.33 6.46
C LYS A 4 1.68 4.09 5.37
N GLY A 5 0.95 5.13 5.79
CA GLY A 5 0.43 6.15 4.88
C GLY A 5 -1.02 5.93 4.43
N ILE A 6 -1.89 5.44 5.31
CA ILE A 6 -3.31 5.26 4.98
C ILE A 6 -3.91 6.64 4.64
N PRO A 7 -4.45 6.83 3.42
CA PRO A 7 -4.95 8.14 3.00
C PRO A 7 -6.18 8.56 3.82
N THR A 8 -6.40 9.86 3.94
CA THR A 8 -7.50 10.40 4.75
C THR A 8 -8.88 10.27 4.09
N THR A 9 -8.95 9.95 2.80
CA THR A 9 -10.22 9.74 2.08
C THR A 9 -10.85 8.38 2.35
N VAL A 10 -10.11 7.44 2.95
CA VAL A 10 -10.68 6.16 3.42
C VAL A 10 -11.02 6.22 4.91
N ASP A 11 -11.98 5.39 5.32
CA ASP A 11 -12.26 5.20 6.74
C ASP A 11 -11.05 4.53 7.42
N ASN A 12 -10.23 5.36 8.05
CA ASN A 12 -9.02 4.94 8.73
C ASN A 12 -9.28 3.84 9.77
N HIS A 13 -10.44 3.82 10.42
CA HIS A 13 -10.74 2.82 11.43
C HIS A 13 -10.95 1.44 10.79
N ILE A 14 -11.71 1.40 9.69
CA ILE A 14 -11.97 0.16 8.94
C ILE A 14 -10.68 -0.39 8.34
N VAL A 15 -9.85 0.48 7.75
CA VAL A 15 -8.59 0.07 7.12
C VAL A 15 -7.57 -0.38 8.16
N ASP A 16 -7.46 0.33 9.29
CA ASP A 16 -6.58 -0.06 10.40
C ASP A 16 -6.99 -1.41 10.98
N LEU A 17 -8.28 -1.64 11.22
CA LEU A 17 -8.79 -2.93 11.68
C LEU A 17 -8.46 -4.07 10.70
N ALA A 18 -8.81 -3.90 9.41
CA ALA A 18 -8.59 -4.93 8.40
C ALA A 18 -7.09 -5.27 8.24
N LEU A 19 -6.22 -4.26 8.23
CA LEU A 19 -4.77 -4.45 8.12
C LEU A 19 -4.17 -5.12 9.36
N ARG A 20 -4.67 -4.80 10.55
CA ARG A 20 -4.23 -5.44 11.80
C ARG A 20 -4.69 -6.89 11.89
N GLU A 21 -5.91 -7.20 11.47
CA GLU A 21 -6.43 -8.57 11.45
C GLU A 21 -5.58 -9.49 10.56
N VAL A 22 -5.00 -8.95 9.50
CA VAL A 22 -4.11 -9.70 8.60
C VAL A 22 -2.62 -9.59 8.96
N GLY A 23 -2.28 -9.03 10.12
CA GLY A 23 -0.92 -9.07 10.70
C GLY A 23 0.01 -7.91 10.34
N PHE A 24 -0.52 -6.81 9.79
CA PHE A 24 0.25 -5.58 9.63
C PHE A 24 0.25 -4.73 10.91
N ILE A 25 1.40 -4.15 11.20
CA ILE A 25 1.53 -3.04 12.15
C ILE A 25 1.35 -1.77 11.33
N VAL A 26 0.25 -1.06 11.58
CA VAL A 26 -0.04 0.22 10.96
C VAL A 26 0.76 1.32 11.66
N LEU A 27 1.64 1.96 10.90
CA LEU A 27 2.41 3.10 11.37
C LEU A 27 1.63 4.38 11.08
N PRO A 28 1.31 5.18 12.11
CA PRO A 28 0.67 6.47 11.89
C PRO A 28 1.62 7.43 11.17
N TYR A 29 1.04 8.48 10.58
CA TYR A 29 1.82 9.64 10.17
C TYR A 29 2.49 10.26 11.39
N ARG A 30 3.70 10.77 11.20
CA ARG A 30 4.37 11.59 12.22
C ARG A 30 3.67 12.94 12.33
N GLU A 31 3.85 13.62 13.46
CA GLU A 31 3.24 14.94 13.69
C GLU A 31 3.67 16.00 12.66
N ASP A 32 4.86 15.83 12.06
CA ASP A 32 5.42 16.70 11.03
C ASP A 32 5.06 16.27 9.59
N GLU A 33 4.36 15.15 9.41
CA GLU A 33 3.96 14.64 8.10
C GLU A 33 2.55 15.12 7.73
N ALA A 34 2.41 15.65 6.52
CA ALA A 34 1.09 15.89 5.93
C ALA A 34 0.49 14.55 5.47
N PRO A 35 -0.67 14.13 6.00
CA PRO A 35 -1.34 12.93 5.53
C PRO A 35 -1.71 13.06 4.06
N GLU A 36 -1.54 11.98 3.32
CA GLU A 36 -1.99 11.95 1.93
C GLU A 36 -3.52 11.99 1.90
N LYS A 37 -4.08 12.81 1.00
CA LYS A 37 -5.53 12.83 0.80
C LYS A 37 -5.97 11.58 0.07
N ASP A 38 -5.31 11.28 -1.04
CA ASP A 38 -5.56 10.10 -1.85
C ASP A 38 -4.30 9.25 -1.94
N ALA A 39 -4.45 8.02 -2.43
CA ALA A 39 -3.32 7.17 -2.79
C ALA A 39 -3.61 6.45 -4.09
N ASN A 40 -2.56 6.23 -4.89
CA ASN A 40 -2.68 5.53 -6.16
C ASN A 40 -1.54 4.52 -6.40
N ILE A 41 -0.62 4.40 -5.45
CA ILE A 41 0.50 3.48 -5.54
C ILE A 41 0.84 2.92 -4.16
N ILE A 42 1.28 1.65 -4.15
CA ILE A 42 2.00 1.10 -3.00
C ILE A 42 3.44 0.74 -3.38
N TYR A 43 4.34 0.99 -2.43
CA TYR A 43 5.72 0.53 -2.49
C TYR A 43 5.93 -0.59 -1.47
N PHE A 44 6.64 -1.66 -1.84
CA PHE A 44 6.93 -2.78 -0.93
C PHE A 44 8.44 -3.04 -0.76
N GLY A 45 8.79 -3.56 0.41
CA GLY A 45 10.12 -3.99 0.78
C GLY A 45 10.57 -5.27 0.08
N ARG A 46 11.87 -5.40 -0.19
CA ARG A 46 12.41 -6.57 -0.90
C ARG A 46 12.30 -7.90 -0.14
N ASP A 47 12.11 -7.86 1.19
CA ASP A 47 11.96 -9.04 2.04
C ASP A 47 10.46 -9.36 2.28
N MET A 48 9.55 -8.70 1.56
CA MET A 48 8.11 -9.01 1.58
C MET A 48 7.81 -10.18 0.64
N GLU A 49 6.97 -11.11 1.08
CA GLU A 49 6.52 -12.21 0.24
C GLU A 49 5.37 -11.76 -0.69
N LEU A 50 5.27 -12.38 -1.86
CA LEU A 50 4.22 -12.05 -2.83
C LEU A 50 2.79 -12.13 -2.25
N PRO A 51 2.41 -13.16 -1.44
CA PRO A 51 1.10 -13.21 -0.81
C PRO A 51 0.84 -12.01 0.10
N GLU A 52 1.84 -11.54 0.85
CA GLU A 52 1.72 -10.39 1.74
C GLU A 52 1.46 -9.08 0.96
N ILE A 53 2.16 -8.92 -0.17
CA ILE A 53 1.99 -7.76 -1.06
C ILE A 53 0.58 -7.75 -1.66
N LYS A 54 0.11 -8.90 -2.15
CA LYS A 54 -1.24 -9.05 -2.71
C LYS A 54 -2.31 -8.77 -1.67
N LEU A 55 -2.15 -9.33 -0.48
CA LEU A 55 -3.10 -9.15 0.61
C LEU A 55 -3.28 -7.67 0.95
N ALA A 56 -2.19 -6.95 1.17
CA ALA A 56 -2.25 -5.52 1.41
C ALA A 56 -2.91 -4.74 0.27
N ALA A 57 -2.53 -5.02 -0.98
CA ALA A 57 -3.11 -4.35 -2.15
C ALA A 57 -4.63 -4.57 -2.23
N LEU A 58 -5.09 -5.81 -2.09
CA LEU A 58 -6.51 -6.16 -2.16
C LEU A 58 -7.31 -5.56 -1.00
N THR A 59 -6.76 -5.55 0.23
CA THR A 59 -7.37 -4.87 1.38
C THR A 59 -7.56 -3.38 1.11
N LEU A 60 -6.56 -2.71 0.55
CA LEU A 60 -6.64 -1.28 0.21
C LEU A 60 -7.66 -1.01 -0.90
N MET A 61 -7.71 -1.87 -1.93
CA MET A 61 -8.72 -1.77 -3.00
C MET A 61 -10.14 -1.98 -2.46
N GLN A 62 -10.33 -2.94 -1.56
CA GLN A 62 -11.61 -3.18 -0.90
C GLN A 62 -12.05 -1.98 -0.04
N ALA A 63 -11.09 -1.25 0.53
CA ALA A 63 -11.33 -0.01 1.25
C ALA A 63 -11.62 1.21 0.34
N GLY A 64 -11.64 1.01 -0.99
CA GLY A 64 -11.95 2.06 -1.96
C GLY A 64 -10.73 2.81 -2.50
N ILE A 65 -9.50 2.35 -2.24
CA ILE A 65 -8.29 2.97 -2.79
C ILE A 65 -8.12 2.54 -4.25
N ASP A 66 -8.09 3.52 -5.15
CA ASP A 66 -7.85 3.33 -6.58
C ASP A 66 -6.35 3.11 -6.88
N LEU A 67 -5.86 1.90 -6.62
CA LEU A 67 -4.47 1.54 -6.89
C LEU A 67 -4.20 1.45 -8.40
N LYS A 68 -3.17 2.17 -8.85
CA LYS A 68 -2.70 2.22 -10.23
C LYS A 68 -1.35 1.56 -10.42
N ALA A 69 -0.63 1.30 -9.33
CA ALA A 69 0.65 0.60 -9.36
C ALA A 69 1.00 -0.07 -8.02
N ILE A 70 1.76 -1.15 -8.12
CA ILE A 70 2.41 -1.86 -7.02
C ILE A 70 3.88 -2.00 -7.42
N LYS A 71 4.80 -1.44 -6.64
CA LYS A 71 6.23 -1.34 -6.99
C LYS A 71 7.14 -1.69 -5.82
N PRO A 72 8.35 -2.24 -6.05
CA PRO A 72 9.34 -2.30 -4.99
C PRO A 72 9.79 -0.88 -4.60
N PHE A 73 10.29 -0.69 -3.38
CA PHE A 73 10.92 0.58 -3.01
C PHE A 73 12.06 0.93 -3.97
N PRO A 74 12.11 2.16 -4.51
CA PRO A 74 13.19 2.60 -5.40
C PRO A 74 14.57 2.50 -4.73
N LYS A 75 14.62 2.72 -3.41
CA LYS A 75 15.83 2.56 -2.59
C LYS A 75 15.50 1.70 -1.35
N PRO A 76 16.03 0.46 -1.28
CA PRO A 76 15.92 -0.34 -0.06
C PRO A 76 16.79 0.27 1.04
N THR A 77 16.26 0.28 2.25
CA THR A 77 16.91 0.72 3.49
C THR A 77 16.59 -0.29 4.58
N GLN A 78 17.37 -0.34 5.66
CA GLN A 78 17.09 -1.26 6.78
C GLN A 78 15.68 -1.07 7.35
N GLY A 79 15.17 0.16 7.34
CA GLY A 79 13.83 0.48 7.85
C GLY A 79 12.66 0.09 6.93
N ASN A 80 12.89 -0.30 5.67
CA ASN A 80 11.82 -0.59 4.72
C ASN A 80 11.88 -1.98 4.08
N LEU A 81 12.78 -2.86 4.52
CA LEU A 81 12.93 -4.22 3.97
C LEU A 81 11.64 -5.05 4.06
N ARG A 82 10.86 -4.87 5.12
CA ARG A 82 9.59 -5.58 5.41
C ARG A 82 8.42 -4.61 5.61
N ALA A 83 8.37 -3.59 4.77
CA ALA A 83 7.37 -2.53 4.86
C ALA A 83 6.57 -2.39 3.55
N ILE A 84 5.35 -1.88 3.69
CA ILE A 84 4.53 -1.34 2.61
C ILE A 84 4.31 0.15 2.89
N LYS A 85 4.55 0.99 1.88
CA LYS A 85 4.23 2.42 1.93
C LYS A 85 3.12 2.70 0.93
N ILE A 86 2.03 3.29 1.39
CA ILE A 86 0.95 3.80 0.57
C ILE A 86 1.25 5.27 0.28
N GLU A 87 1.11 5.70 -0.97
CA GLU A 87 1.47 7.05 -1.40
C GLU A 87 0.63 7.51 -2.60
N TRP A 88 0.56 8.82 -2.77
CA TRP A 88 0.10 9.42 -4.02
C TRP A 88 1.30 9.78 -4.90
N ASN A 89 1.22 9.40 -6.18
CA ASN A 89 2.24 9.77 -7.14
C ASN A 89 1.61 10.30 -8.44
N LYS A 90 1.88 11.57 -8.76
CA LYS A 90 1.41 12.26 -9.97
C LYS A 90 1.69 11.51 -11.28
N TYR A 91 2.80 10.77 -11.36
CA TYR A 91 3.16 10.03 -12.58
C TYR A 91 2.23 8.84 -12.86
N TYR A 92 1.42 8.46 -11.88
CA TYR A 92 0.45 7.39 -11.99
C TYR A 92 -0.98 7.90 -12.13
N GLU A 93 -1.21 9.22 -12.06
CA GLU A 93 -2.56 9.81 -12.11
C GLU A 93 -3.33 9.42 -13.39
N SER A 94 -2.68 9.42 -14.54
CA SER A 94 -3.28 9.05 -15.83
C SER A 94 -3.25 7.55 -16.13
N ARG A 95 -2.66 6.72 -15.26
CA ARG A 95 -2.63 5.28 -15.49
C ARG A 95 -3.99 4.66 -15.23
N LYS A 96 -4.24 3.55 -15.94
CA LYS A 96 -5.39 2.70 -15.69
C LYS A 96 -5.28 2.10 -14.29
N SER A 97 -6.38 2.09 -13.56
CA SER A 97 -6.56 1.39 -12.30
C SER A 97 -6.26 -0.10 -12.47
N LEU A 98 -5.61 -0.68 -11.46
CA LEU A 98 -5.48 -2.11 -11.32
C LEU A 98 -6.83 -2.72 -10.97
N LEU A 99 -7.11 -3.89 -11.54
CA LEU A 99 -8.26 -4.71 -11.16
C LEU A 99 -7.86 -5.73 -10.08
N PRO A 100 -8.76 -6.10 -9.16
CA PRO A 100 -8.47 -7.14 -8.15
C PRO A 100 -7.93 -8.44 -8.77
N ASP A 101 -8.52 -8.89 -9.88
CA ASP A 101 -8.11 -10.09 -10.61
C ASP A 101 -6.67 -9.98 -11.16
N GLU A 102 -6.23 -8.78 -11.56
CA GLU A 102 -4.87 -8.54 -12.03
C GLU A 102 -3.86 -8.69 -10.88
N VAL A 103 -4.24 -8.24 -9.69
CA VAL A 103 -3.42 -8.39 -8.46
C VAL A 103 -3.38 -9.85 -8.02
N GLU A 104 -4.51 -10.55 -8.04
CA GLU A 104 -4.60 -11.97 -7.65
C GLU A 104 -3.80 -12.87 -8.61
N ALA A 105 -3.89 -12.64 -9.92
CA ALA A 105 -3.19 -13.42 -10.93
C ALA A 105 -1.69 -13.09 -11.05
N ALA A 106 -1.23 -11.97 -10.47
CA ALA A 106 0.15 -11.53 -10.60
C ALA A 106 1.16 -12.57 -10.09
N LYS A 107 2.22 -12.83 -10.86
CA LYS A 107 3.34 -13.69 -10.44
C LYS A 107 4.46 -12.93 -9.73
N GLY A 108 4.35 -11.60 -9.69
CA GLY A 108 5.32 -10.68 -9.13
C GLY A 108 5.00 -9.25 -9.56
N PHE A 109 5.61 -8.29 -8.87
CA PHE A 109 5.49 -6.86 -9.17
C PHE A 109 6.89 -6.29 -9.35
N ASN A 110 7.09 -5.52 -10.43
CA ASN A 110 8.36 -4.86 -10.79
C ASN A 110 8.13 -3.37 -10.83
#